data_AF-A0AAV2DFI0-F1
#
_entry.id   AF-A0AAV2DFI0-F1
#
_cell.length_a   1.000
_cell.length_b   1.000
_cell.length_c   1.000
_cell.angle_alpha   90.00
_cell.angle_beta   90.00
_cell.angle_gamma   90.00
#
_symmetry.space_group_name_H-M   'P 1'
#
loop_
_entity.id
_entity.type
_entity.pdbx_description
1 polymer ?
#
loop_
_entity_poly.entity_id
_entity_poly.type
_entity_poly.pdbx_seq_one_letter_code
_entity_poly.pdbx_strand_id
1 'polypeptide(L)'
;MLINLDHSLNVRNGRAARFWSDRWLNDSTILRDHAPHLPEGMEAMPVAEFVLNGKWNEAFLDAYLPRAIVLQVLLHPVPTESEPDVRYWRLTENGGFSFRTAYEITDGNASPATKQPIWRSIWRTPTLQRVRSFLWLLNHNRLLTNAERARRHLTTNVACKICGGGPETAIHIVRDCPFARATWAGILEDEPDVNFFEPELHRWSLHYLSGRSNVIDSTLFAGTCWLLWKNRNDYLFRSELKTHEQLQFTTKQLRSQITKAFEKESNVFGAGGLRERREIHWELPPSGWACVNTDGSATLNPASTSCGGVVRGDDGHLIRAFTANLGGGSITRAELAGIAYGLRLAWEEGIRKVVLQTDSRTARTLIDKATPQHPHYSCVAEIRQWLARPWLVRIEHVFREANFVADHLAFIGHSVPIGVHVIHNPSSTLLYWLYFDTLGIQTPRFVSS
;
A
#
# COMPACT_ATOMS: atom_id res chain seq x y z
N MET A 1 -22.89 21.05 5.71
CA MET A 1 -22.07 20.99 4.48
C MET A 1 -20.87 20.02 4.57
N LEU A 2 -20.77 19.14 5.58
CA LEU A 2 -19.73 18.09 5.70
C LEU A 2 -20.30 16.65 5.53
N ILE A 3 -21.60 16.51 5.26
CA ILE A 3 -22.32 15.23 5.29
C ILE A 3 -22.13 14.40 4.00
N ASN A 4 -21.68 15.01 2.91
CA ASN A 4 -21.33 14.32 1.65
C ASN A 4 -19.82 14.15 1.48
N LEU A 5 -19.09 14.06 2.59
CA LEU A 5 -17.69 13.69 2.54
C LEU A 5 -17.57 12.19 2.25
N ASP A 6 -16.93 11.88 1.13
CA ASP A 6 -16.28 10.62 0.73
C ASP A 6 -16.31 9.44 1.72
N HIS A 7 -17.44 8.75 1.79
CA HIS A 7 -17.65 7.56 2.62
C HIS A 7 -18.15 6.39 1.78
N SER A 8 -17.85 5.20 2.27
CA SER A 8 -18.34 3.92 1.75
C SER A 8 -19.12 3.21 2.85
N LEU A 9 -19.86 2.14 2.52
CA LEU A 9 -20.62 1.35 3.49
C LEU A 9 -20.18 -0.10 3.50
N ASN A 10 -20.00 -0.64 4.70
CA ASN A 10 -20.03 -2.08 4.92
C ASN A 10 -21.50 -2.50 5.05
N VAL A 11 -21.97 -3.31 4.10
CA VAL A 11 -23.31 -3.88 4.12
C VAL A 11 -23.34 -5.01 5.14
N ARG A 12 -24.24 -4.90 6.12
CA ARG A 12 -24.47 -5.87 7.19
C ARG A 12 -25.85 -6.49 7.03
N ASN A 13 -26.91 -5.81 7.47
CA ASN A 13 -28.28 -6.24 7.21
C ASN A 13 -28.82 -5.72 5.87
N GLY A 14 -28.12 -4.80 5.21
CA GLY A 14 -28.45 -4.27 3.89
C GLY A 14 -29.69 -3.39 3.83
N ARG A 15 -30.23 -2.94 4.97
CA ARG A 15 -31.48 -2.16 5.02
C ARG A 15 -31.27 -0.64 4.94
N ALA A 16 -30.06 -0.16 5.21
CA ALA A 16 -29.75 1.28 5.22
C ALA A 16 -28.93 1.70 4.01
N ALA A 17 -28.04 0.84 3.51
CA ALA A 17 -27.30 1.06 2.27
C ALA A 17 -28.26 1.00 1.08
N ARG A 18 -28.26 2.06 0.25
CA ARG A 18 -29.01 2.09 -1.01
C ARG A 18 -28.24 1.35 -2.09
N PHE A 19 -28.88 0.39 -2.75
CA PHE A 19 -28.23 -0.48 -3.71
C PHE A 19 -27.62 0.30 -4.88
N TRP A 20 -28.34 1.29 -5.41
CA TRP A 20 -27.91 2.00 -6.62
C TRP A 20 -26.98 3.18 -6.35
N SER A 21 -27.25 3.93 -5.28
CA SER A 21 -26.70 5.27 -5.08
C SER A 21 -25.54 5.33 -4.10
N ASP A 22 -25.35 4.31 -3.26
CA ASP A 22 -24.27 4.29 -2.27
C ASP A 22 -23.07 3.45 -2.73
N ARG A 23 -21.88 3.79 -2.22
CA ARG A 23 -20.63 3.05 -2.45
C ARG A 23 -20.50 1.90 -1.47
N TRP A 24 -21.06 0.75 -1.83
CA TRP A 24 -21.04 -0.45 -0.98
C TRP A 24 -20.33 -1.63 -1.63
N LEU A 25 -20.32 -1.71 -2.97
CA LEU A 25 -19.64 -2.78 -3.70
C LEU A 25 -18.11 -2.65 -3.62
N ASN A 26 -17.63 -1.42 -3.80
CA ASN A 26 -16.24 -1.01 -3.64
C ASN A 26 -16.16 0.54 -3.53
N ASP A 27 -14.97 1.07 -3.27
CA ASP A 27 -14.78 2.51 -3.03
C ASP A 27 -15.01 3.40 -4.26
N SER A 28 -15.00 2.87 -5.48
CA SER A 28 -15.07 3.65 -6.72
C SER A 28 -16.41 3.51 -7.47
N THR A 29 -17.17 2.46 -7.20
CA THR A 29 -18.35 2.10 -8.01
C THR A 29 -19.64 2.62 -7.38
N ILE A 30 -20.42 3.34 -8.18
CA ILE A 30 -21.83 3.65 -7.92
C ILE A 30 -22.63 2.91 -8.98
N LEU A 31 -23.48 1.96 -8.58
CA LEU A 31 -24.18 1.08 -9.53
C LEU A 31 -25.14 1.84 -10.44
N ARG A 32 -25.70 2.97 -9.97
CA ARG A 32 -26.57 3.84 -10.77
C ARG A 32 -25.92 4.32 -12.07
N ASP A 33 -24.62 4.61 -12.04
CA ASP A 33 -23.86 5.10 -13.20
C ASP A 33 -23.77 4.04 -14.32
N HIS A 34 -24.01 2.78 -13.99
CA HIS A 34 -23.99 1.64 -14.90
C HIS A 34 -25.40 1.15 -15.30
N ALA A 35 -26.46 1.77 -14.79
CA ALA A 35 -27.85 1.39 -15.05
C ALA A 35 -28.65 2.59 -15.61
N PRO A 36 -28.47 2.96 -16.90
CA PRO A 36 -29.09 4.15 -17.48
C PRO A 36 -30.62 4.07 -17.57
N HIS A 37 -31.19 2.86 -17.65
CA HIS A 37 -32.63 2.61 -17.82
C HIS A 37 -33.32 2.17 -16.52
N LEU A 38 -32.79 2.59 -15.37
CA LEU A 38 -33.38 2.25 -14.08
C LEU A 38 -34.77 2.90 -13.91
N PRO A 39 -35.82 2.15 -13.55
CA PRO A 39 -37.15 2.70 -13.28
C PRO A 39 -37.17 3.73 -12.14
N GLU A 40 -38.10 4.67 -12.23
CA GLU A 40 -38.31 5.69 -11.18
C GLU A 40 -38.66 5.02 -9.84
N GLY A 41 -38.08 5.52 -8.75
CA GLY A 41 -38.27 4.99 -7.40
C GLY A 41 -37.33 3.84 -7.00
N MET A 42 -36.68 3.15 -7.95
CA MET A 42 -35.73 2.08 -7.61
C MET A 42 -34.44 2.59 -6.97
N GLU A 43 -34.03 3.84 -7.23
CA GLU A 43 -32.78 4.43 -6.72
C GLU A 43 -32.67 4.41 -5.18
N ALA A 44 -33.82 4.46 -4.49
CA ALA A 44 -33.87 4.46 -3.03
C ALA A 44 -33.90 3.04 -2.42
N MET A 45 -33.99 1.98 -3.24
CA MET A 45 -34.13 0.62 -2.74
C MET A 45 -32.89 0.16 -1.96
N PRO A 46 -33.08 -0.46 -0.79
CA PRO A 46 -31.98 -0.95 0.02
C PRO A 46 -31.35 -2.21 -0.58
N VAL A 47 -30.08 -2.47 -0.23
CA VAL A 47 -29.31 -3.62 -0.73
C VAL A 47 -30.02 -4.95 -0.46
N ALA A 48 -30.69 -5.08 0.69
CA ALA A 48 -31.39 -6.30 1.10
C ALA A 48 -32.51 -6.73 0.13
N GLU A 49 -33.13 -5.81 -0.61
CA GLU A 49 -34.20 -6.15 -1.57
C GLU A 49 -33.69 -6.93 -2.79
N PHE A 50 -32.39 -6.91 -3.04
CA PHE A 50 -31.75 -7.61 -4.17
C PHE A 50 -31.20 -8.98 -3.78
N VAL A 51 -31.54 -9.46 -2.57
CA VAL A 51 -31.18 -10.77 -2.04
C VAL A 51 -32.44 -11.64 -1.95
N LEU A 52 -32.46 -12.75 -2.68
CA LEU A 52 -33.52 -13.75 -2.66
C LEU A 52 -32.96 -15.11 -2.20
N ASN A 53 -33.62 -15.73 -1.21
CA ASN A 53 -33.23 -17.04 -0.67
C ASN A 53 -31.75 -17.13 -0.25
N GLY A 54 -31.23 -16.06 0.35
CA GLY A 54 -29.84 -15.97 0.80
C GLY A 54 -28.80 -15.83 -0.33
N LYS A 55 -29.23 -15.48 -1.54
CA LYS A 55 -28.37 -15.24 -2.70
C LYS A 55 -28.74 -13.95 -3.41
N TRP A 56 -27.79 -13.33 -4.09
CA TRP A 56 -28.08 -12.21 -4.98
C TRP A 56 -29.05 -12.62 -6.10
N ASN A 57 -30.00 -11.76 -6.43
CA ASN A 57 -30.96 -11.97 -7.51
C ASN A 57 -30.30 -11.74 -8.88
N GLU A 58 -29.48 -12.70 -9.33
CA GLU A 58 -28.69 -12.60 -10.57
C GLU A 58 -29.54 -12.24 -11.80
N ALA A 59 -30.69 -12.90 -11.98
CA ALA A 59 -31.57 -12.65 -13.12
C ALA A 59 -32.08 -11.20 -13.17
N PHE A 60 -32.37 -10.61 -12.01
CA PHE A 60 -32.71 -9.19 -11.94
C PHE A 60 -31.49 -8.32 -12.25
N LEU A 61 -30.33 -8.63 -11.69
CA LEU A 61 -29.11 -7.83 -11.90
C LEU A 61 -28.68 -7.79 -13.37
N ASP A 62 -28.74 -8.93 -14.08
CA ASP A 62 -28.41 -9.03 -15.50
C ASP A 62 -29.35 -8.18 -16.39
N ALA A 63 -30.57 -7.88 -15.94
CA ALA A 63 -31.50 -7.06 -16.70
C ALA A 63 -31.14 -5.55 -16.70
N TYR A 64 -30.38 -5.09 -15.69
CA TYR A 64 -30.11 -3.66 -15.48
C TYR A 64 -28.63 -3.29 -15.44
N LEU A 65 -27.72 -4.25 -15.25
CA LEU A 65 -26.29 -4.02 -15.11
C LEU A 65 -25.48 -4.78 -16.16
N PRO A 66 -24.34 -4.22 -16.62
CA PRO A 66 -23.40 -4.96 -17.45
C PRO A 66 -22.89 -6.22 -16.74
N ARG A 67 -22.70 -7.32 -17.48
CA ARG A 67 -22.28 -8.62 -16.91
C ARG A 67 -21.05 -8.53 -16.01
N ALA A 68 -20.08 -7.69 -16.35
CA ALA A 68 -18.88 -7.48 -15.53
C ALA A 68 -19.18 -6.92 -14.13
N ILE A 69 -20.19 -6.04 -14.00
CA ILE A 69 -20.63 -5.49 -12.72
C ILE A 69 -21.48 -6.51 -11.96
N VAL A 70 -22.36 -7.23 -12.66
CA VAL A 70 -23.14 -8.33 -12.05
C VAL A 70 -22.20 -9.33 -11.38
N LEU A 71 -21.17 -9.79 -12.09
CA LEU A 71 -20.20 -10.73 -11.54
C LEU A 71 -19.49 -10.18 -10.29
N GLN A 72 -19.18 -8.88 -10.23
CA GLN A 72 -18.62 -8.28 -9.01
C GLN A 72 -19.60 -8.29 -7.84
N VAL A 73 -20.88 -8.02 -8.08
CA VAL A 73 -21.94 -8.12 -7.06
C VAL A 73 -22.07 -9.56 -6.57
N LEU A 74 -22.09 -10.54 -7.48
CA LEU A 74 -22.18 -11.97 -7.11
C LEU A 74 -20.98 -12.45 -6.28
N LEU A 75 -19.82 -11.84 -6.46
CA LEU A 75 -18.61 -12.10 -5.67
C LEU A 75 -18.57 -11.32 -4.35
N HIS A 76 -19.46 -10.35 -4.15
CA HIS A 76 -19.57 -9.64 -2.87
C HIS A 76 -20.34 -10.50 -1.86
N PRO A 77 -19.90 -10.57 -0.59
CA PRO A 77 -20.64 -11.27 0.46
C PRO A 77 -22.09 -10.79 0.55
N VAL A 78 -23.01 -11.75 0.70
CA VAL A 78 -24.44 -11.45 0.88
C VAL A 78 -24.66 -10.88 2.29
N PRO A 79 -25.47 -9.83 2.47
CA PRO A 79 -25.84 -9.34 3.79
C PRO A 79 -26.66 -10.38 4.56
N THR A 80 -26.11 -10.89 5.65
CA THR A 80 -26.71 -11.94 6.49
C THR A 80 -26.76 -11.58 7.98
N GLU A 81 -26.18 -10.45 8.36
CA GLU A 81 -26.23 -9.96 9.75
C GLU A 81 -27.57 -9.29 10.07
N SER A 82 -27.91 -9.20 11.36
CA SER A 82 -29.14 -8.52 11.82
C SER A 82 -28.92 -7.02 12.05
N GLU A 83 -27.67 -6.66 12.31
CA GLU A 83 -27.19 -5.36 12.73
C GLU A 83 -27.14 -4.35 11.57
N PRO A 84 -27.30 -3.05 11.86
CA PRO A 84 -27.37 -2.02 10.84
C PRO A 84 -26.05 -1.87 10.09
N ASP A 85 -26.16 -1.47 8.82
CA ASP A 85 -25.03 -1.12 7.95
C ASP A 85 -24.15 -0.01 8.57
N VAL A 86 -22.85 -0.06 8.28
CA VAL A 86 -21.88 0.84 8.91
C VAL A 86 -21.11 1.63 7.84
N ARG A 87 -21.12 2.96 7.98
CA ARG A 87 -20.30 3.84 7.13
C ARG A 87 -18.85 3.80 7.59
N TYR A 88 -17.93 3.85 6.64
CA TYR A 88 -16.52 4.01 6.91
C TYR A 88 -15.88 5.07 6.03
N TRP A 89 -14.77 5.59 6.54
CA TRP A 89 -14.00 6.64 5.94
C TRP A 89 -12.93 6.07 5.01
N ARG A 90 -13.14 6.17 3.70
CA ARG A 90 -12.32 5.48 2.69
C ARG A 90 -10.86 5.94 2.58
N LEU A 91 -10.49 7.03 3.26
CA LEU A 91 -9.13 7.59 3.19
C LEU A 91 -8.20 7.06 4.28
N THR A 92 -8.71 6.21 5.17
CA THR A 92 -7.92 5.56 6.21
C THR A 92 -8.03 4.05 6.06
N GLU A 93 -6.90 3.37 6.30
CA GLU A 93 -6.83 1.91 6.16
C GLU A 93 -7.78 1.17 7.11
N ASN A 94 -8.03 1.75 8.29
CA ASN A 94 -8.96 1.19 9.28
C ASN A 94 -10.41 1.67 9.14
N GLY A 95 -10.70 2.54 8.15
CA GLY A 95 -12.02 3.13 7.93
C GLY A 95 -12.48 4.15 8.97
N GLY A 96 -11.60 4.54 9.91
CA GLY A 96 -11.90 5.55 10.93
C GLY A 96 -11.78 6.98 10.37
N PHE A 97 -12.71 7.86 10.76
CA PHE A 97 -12.66 9.26 10.34
C PHE A 97 -11.38 9.95 10.84
N SER A 98 -10.76 10.75 9.98
CA SER A 98 -9.59 11.56 10.33
C SER A 98 -9.72 12.98 9.79
N PHE A 99 -9.69 13.95 10.71
CA PHE A 99 -9.71 15.38 10.38
C PHE A 99 -8.62 15.77 9.38
N ARG A 100 -7.44 15.14 9.47
CA ARG A 100 -6.34 15.37 8.54
C ARG A 100 -6.76 15.04 7.11
N THR A 101 -7.27 13.83 6.89
CA THR A 101 -7.65 13.37 5.55
C THR A 101 -8.91 14.06 5.04
N ALA A 102 -9.84 14.46 5.93
CA ALA A 102 -10.98 15.28 5.56
C ALA A 102 -10.55 16.68 5.09
N TYR A 103 -9.58 17.29 5.78
CA TYR A 103 -9.01 18.57 5.39
C TYR A 103 -8.29 18.49 4.04
N GLU A 104 -7.50 17.43 3.82
CA GLU A 104 -6.79 17.16 2.56
C GLU A 104 -7.75 17.08 1.34
N ILE A 105 -8.98 16.56 1.52
CA ILE A 105 -10.02 16.60 0.46
C ILE A 105 -10.57 18.00 0.26
N THR A 106 -10.90 18.71 1.34
CA THR A 106 -11.52 20.05 1.22
C THR A 106 -10.60 21.10 0.60
N ASP A 107 -9.28 20.89 0.69
CA ASP A 107 -8.26 21.75 0.08
C ASP A 107 -8.01 21.44 -1.42
N GLY A 108 -8.80 20.55 -2.03
CA GLY A 108 -8.68 20.19 -3.45
C GLY A 108 -7.44 19.34 -3.79
N ASN A 109 -6.71 18.86 -2.79
CA ASN A 109 -5.51 18.05 -2.94
C ASN A 109 -5.81 16.53 -3.00
N ALA A 110 -7.00 16.15 -3.49
CA ALA A 110 -7.45 14.78 -3.64
C ALA A 110 -6.70 14.05 -4.77
N SER A 111 -5.44 13.70 -4.53
CA SER A 111 -4.83 12.49 -5.06
C SER A 111 -3.73 12.01 -4.09
N PRO A 112 -4.02 11.00 -3.25
CA PRO A 112 -3.00 10.37 -2.40
C PRO A 112 -1.96 9.61 -3.23
N ALA A 113 -2.21 9.37 -4.51
CA ALA A 113 -1.41 8.50 -5.37
C ALA A 113 -0.27 9.22 -6.13
N THR A 114 -0.25 10.56 -6.23
CA THR A 114 0.67 11.25 -7.15
C THR A 114 1.68 12.21 -6.52
N LYS A 115 1.77 12.30 -5.20
CA LYS A 115 2.86 13.05 -4.56
C LYS A 115 3.48 12.15 -3.52
N GLN A 116 4.63 11.54 -3.81
CA GLN A 116 5.53 11.13 -2.73
C GLN A 116 5.74 12.39 -1.89
N PRO A 117 5.21 12.46 -0.66
CA PRO A 117 5.24 13.71 0.04
C PRO A 117 6.69 13.98 0.39
N ILE A 118 7.27 15.06 -0.14
CA ILE A 118 8.68 15.45 0.13
C ILE A 118 8.99 15.45 1.63
N TRP A 119 7.99 15.68 2.49
CA TRP A 119 8.11 15.56 3.95
C TRP A 119 8.60 14.19 4.40
N ARG A 120 8.10 13.09 3.81
CA ARG A 120 8.55 11.72 4.16
C ARG A 120 10.03 11.56 3.84
N SER A 121 10.46 12.04 2.67
CA SER A 121 11.86 12.01 2.24
C SER A 121 12.75 12.83 3.18
N ILE A 122 12.37 14.08 3.47
CA ILE A 122 13.10 14.99 4.38
C ILE A 122 13.29 14.37 5.78
N TRP A 123 12.24 13.78 6.35
CA TRP A 123 12.32 13.22 7.71
C TRP A 123 13.01 11.87 7.78
N ARG A 124 13.12 11.14 6.66
CA ARG A 124 13.91 9.90 6.55
C ARG A 124 15.39 10.14 6.35
N THR A 125 15.81 11.28 5.80
CA THR A 125 17.23 11.62 5.61
C THR A 125 17.96 11.60 6.96
N PRO A 126 19.06 10.84 7.13
CA PRO A 126 19.79 10.75 8.40
C PRO A 126 20.70 11.97 8.59
N THR A 127 20.07 13.09 8.94
CA THR A 127 20.73 14.36 9.23
C THR A 127 20.16 14.97 10.51
N LEU A 128 20.79 16.05 11.00
CA LEU A 128 20.37 16.73 12.22
C LEU A 128 18.95 17.29 12.05
N GLN A 129 18.16 17.29 13.14
CA GLN A 129 16.76 17.77 13.11
C GLN A 129 16.65 19.21 12.58
N ARG A 130 17.61 20.08 12.92
CA ARG A 130 17.66 21.45 12.39
C ARG A 130 17.80 21.52 10.86
N VAL A 131 18.54 20.58 10.25
CA VAL A 131 18.72 20.50 8.80
C VAL A 131 17.43 20.02 8.14
N ARG A 132 16.74 19.06 8.76
CA ARG A 132 15.42 18.60 8.28
C ARG A 132 14.36 19.71 8.35
N SER A 133 14.30 20.46 9.45
CA SER A 133 13.43 21.64 9.57
C SER A 133 13.76 22.71 8.52
N PHE A 134 15.05 22.93 8.25
CA PHE A 134 15.49 23.81 7.17
C PHE A 134 15.04 23.32 5.78
N LEU A 135 15.23 22.05 5.45
CA LEU A 135 14.80 21.47 4.17
C LEU A 135 13.29 21.57 3.98
N TRP A 136 12.53 21.43 5.06
CA TRP A 136 11.09 21.65 5.05
C TRP A 136 10.76 23.11 4.71
N LEU A 137 11.39 24.09 5.38
CA LEU A 137 11.21 25.51 5.07
C LEU A 137 11.64 25.86 3.65
N LEU A 138 12.75 25.29 3.18
CA LEU A 138 13.27 25.43 1.82
C LEU A 138 12.21 24.98 0.80
N ASN A 139 11.70 23.76 0.92
CA ASN A 139 10.75 23.17 -0.03
C ASN A 139 9.36 23.80 0.00
N HIS A 140 9.03 24.58 1.02
CA HIS A 140 7.79 25.35 1.10
C HIS A 140 7.99 26.84 0.77
N ASN A 141 9.17 27.24 0.29
CA ASN A 141 9.55 28.65 0.04
C ASN A 141 9.29 29.57 1.24
N ARG A 142 9.53 29.06 2.47
CA ARG A 142 9.30 29.79 3.73
C ARG A 142 10.55 30.41 4.33
N LEU A 143 11.71 30.29 3.65
CA LEU A 143 12.95 30.95 4.06
C LEU A 143 12.86 32.45 3.82
N LEU A 144 13.40 33.25 4.74
CA LEU A 144 13.38 34.72 4.66
C LEU A 144 14.46 35.25 3.70
N THR A 145 14.31 34.94 2.41
CA THR A 145 15.17 35.47 1.33
C THR A 145 14.78 36.90 0.97
N ASN A 146 15.60 37.64 0.22
CA ASN A 146 15.23 39.00 -0.20
C ASN A 146 13.99 39.01 -1.12
N ALA A 147 13.79 37.99 -1.95
CA ALA A 147 12.54 37.84 -2.71
C ALA A 147 11.32 37.69 -1.76
N GLU A 148 11.40 36.84 -0.73
CA GLU A 148 10.32 36.68 0.24
C GLU A 148 10.12 37.92 1.13
N ARG A 149 11.20 38.64 1.48
CA ARG A 149 11.12 39.90 2.22
C ARG A 149 10.43 40.97 1.38
N ALA A 150 10.74 41.07 0.09
CA ALA A 150 10.07 42.01 -0.80
C ALA A 150 8.58 41.67 -0.99
N ARG A 151 8.26 40.39 -1.15
CA ARG A 151 6.87 39.89 -1.20
C ARG A 151 6.08 40.23 0.07
N ARG A 152 6.75 40.32 1.23
CA ARG A 152 6.16 40.72 2.52
C ARG A 152 6.31 42.22 2.83
N HIS A 153 6.72 43.03 1.86
CA HIS A 153 6.92 44.47 2.00
C HIS A 153 7.95 44.88 3.08
N LEU A 154 8.94 44.01 3.37
CA LEU A 154 10.02 44.24 4.35
C LEU A 154 11.30 44.81 3.72
N THR A 155 11.38 44.87 2.39
CA THR A 155 12.49 45.46 1.62
C THR A 155 12.02 45.76 0.19
N THR A 156 12.65 46.70 -0.50
CA THR A 156 12.45 46.95 -1.94
C THR A 156 13.52 46.26 -2.79
N ASN A 157 14.65 45.89 -2.20
CA ASN A 157 15.76 45.25 -2.91
C ASN A 157 15.64 43.72 -2.84
N VAL A 158 15.44 43.09 -4.00
CA VAL A 158 15.37 41.62 -4.17
C VAL A 158 16.71 40.97 -4.47
N ALA A 159 17.76 41.74 -4.76
CA ALA A 159 19.02 41.21 -5.26
C ALA A 159 19.74 40.31 -4.24
N CYS A 160 20.39 39.26 -4.75
CA CYS A 160 21.31 38.45 -3.97
C CYS A 160 22.58 39.25 -3.65
N LYS A 161 22.90 39.39 -2.36
CA LYS A 161 24.10 40.15 -1.95
C LYS A 161 25.42 39.45 -2.26
N ILE A 162 25.39 38.15 -2.55
CA ILE A 162 26.60 37.37 -2.85
C ILE A 162 27.01 37.54 -4.31
N CYS A 163 26.09 37.36 -5.26
CA CYS A 163 26.40 37.41 -6.68
C CYS A 163 26.02 38.72 -7.38
N GLY A 164 25.16 39.56 -6.77
CA GLY A 164 24.68 40.81 -7.35
C GLY A 164 23.75 40.71 -8.57
N GLY A 165 23.61 39.52 -9.18
CA GLY A 165 23.06 39.38 -10.53
C GLY A 165 21.56 39.09 -10.66
N GLY A 166 20.82 38.77 -9.59
CA GLY A 166 19.39 38.44 -9.71
C GLY A 166 18.61 38.32 -8.39
N PRO A 167 17.28 38.08 -8.46
CA PRO A 167 16.43 37.93 -7.28
C PRO A 167 16.87 36.77 -6.38
N GLU A 168 17.07 37.04 -5.10
CA GLU A 168 17.45 36.05 -4.12
C GLU A 168 16.23 35.19 -3.72
N THR A 169 15.96 34.14 -4.49
CA THR A 169 14.96 33.10 -4.16
C THR A 169 15.59 31.96 -3.37
N ALA A 170 14.76 31.10 -2.79
CA ALA A 170 15.25 29.97 -1.99
C ALA A 170 16.13 29.01 -2.81
N ILE A 171 15.69 28.66 -4.02
CA ILE A 171 16.46 27.84 -4.97
C ILE A 171 17.71 28.57 -5.48
N HIS A 172 17.66 29.89 -5.64
CA HIS A 172 18.83 30.68 -6.03
C HIS A 172 19.95 30.56 -5.00
N ILE A 173 19.64 30.70 -3.70
CA ILE A 173 20.66 30.62 -2.64
C ILE A 173 21.34 29.24 -2.62
N VAL A 174 20.58 28.17 -2.78
CA VAL A 174 21.10 26.81 -2.63
C VAL A 174 21.57 26.17 -3.93
N ARG A 175 21.28 26.74 -5.10
CA ARG A 175 21.59 26.13 -6.40
C ARG A 175 21.96 27.12 -7.49
N ASP A 176 21.11 28.09 -7.79
CA ASP A 176 21.26 28.86 -9.05
C ASP A 176 22.25 30.03 -8.95
N CYS A 177 22.57 30.50 -7.75
CA CYS A 177 23.58 31.52 -7.51
C CYS A 177 24.92 31.05 -8.09
N PRO A 178 25.67 31.89 -8.84
CA PRO A 178 27.00 31.53 -9.36
C PRO A 178 27.94 30.93 -8.30
N PHE A 179 27.89 31.46 -7.08
CA PHE A 179 28.64 30.93 -5.94
C PHE A 179 28.21 29.51 -5.55
N ALA A 180 26.89 29.24 -5.50
CA ALA A 180 26.35 27.93 -5.22
C ALA A 180 26.67 26.93 -6.34
N ARG A 181 26.56 27.36 -7.61
CA ARG A 181 26.94 26.55 -8.78
C ARG A 181 28.40 26.13 -8.74
N ALA A 182 29.31 27.06 -8.44
CA ALA A 182 30.73 26.76 -8.28
C ALA A 182 30.97 25.77 -7.12
N THR A 183 30.24 25.92 -6.01
CA THR A 183 30.31 24.97 -4.89
C THR A 183 29.88 23.57 -5.32
N TRP A 184 28.74 23.43 -6.00
CA TRP A 184 28.23 22.14 -6.49
C TRP A 184 29.14 21.51 -7.55
N ALA A 185 29.71 22.30 -8.46
CA ALA A 185 30.61 21.80 -9.50
C ALA A 185 31.79 21.00 -8.92
N GLY A 186 32.44 21.52 -7.87
CA GLY A 186 33.55 20.80 -7.21
C GLY A 186 33.12 19.68 -6.25
N ILE A 187 31.81 19.51 -6.00
CA ILE A 187 31.27 18.37 -5.23
C ILE A 187 30.88 17.23 -6.18
N LEU A 188 30.38 17.57 -7.37
CA LEU A 188 29.89 16.64 -8.39
C LEU A 188 30.95 16.22 -9.42
N GLU A 189 32.22 16.64 -9.24
CA GLU A 189 33.34 16.35 -10.16
C GLU A 189 33.46 14.86 -10.52
N ASP A 190 33.23 13.96 -9.56
CA ASP A 190 33.38 12.52 -9.76
C ASP A 190 32.17 11.87 -10.46
N GLU A 191 30.97 12.46 -10.32
CA GLU A 191 29.71 11.96 -10.90
C GLU A 191 28.81 13.13 -11.34
N PRO A 192 29.02 13.64 -12.58
CA PRO A 192 28.25 14.77 -13.07
C PRO A 192 26.82 14.35 -13.43
N ASP A 193 25.84 14.96 -12.76
CA ASP A 193 24.43 14.86 -13.16
C ASP A 193 24.09 15.94 -14.19
N VAL A 194 23.87 15.51 -15.43
CA VAL A 194 23.57 16.38 -16.58
C VAL A 194 22.32 17.25 -16.36
N ASN A 195 21.40 16.83 -15.49
CA ASN A 195 20.15 17.53 -15.21
C ASN A 195 20.15 18.19 -13.82
N PHE A 196 21.30 18.35 -13.16
CA PHE A 196 21.36 18.87 -11.78
C PHE A 196 20.71 20.26 -11.61
N PHE A 197 20.90 21.14 -12.59
CA PHE A 197 20.54 22.56 -12.51
C PHE A 197 19.20 22.92 -13.18
N GLU A 198 18.50 21.95 -13.75
CA GLU A 198 17.31 22.18 -14.58
C GLU A 198 15.96 22.09 -13.81
N PRO A 199 15.70 21.10 -12.93
CA PRO A 199 14.39 20.90 -12.33
C PRO A 199 13.92 22.04 -11.42
N GLU A 200 12.62 22.16 -11.16
CA GLU A 200 12.15 23.04 -10.07
C GLU A 200 12.57 22.52 -8.67
N LEU A 201 12.60 23.41 -7.66
CA LEU A 201 13.08 23.14 -6.30
C LEU A 201 12.52 21.84 -5.69
N HIS A 202 11.22 21.61 -5.89
CA HIS A 202 10.54 20.45 -5.35
C HIS A 202 10.98 19.15 -6.02
N ARG A 203 11.04 19.12 -7.37
CA ARG A 203 11.50 17.95 -8.13
C ARG A 203 12.99 17.68 -7.88
N TRP A 204 13.78 18.74 -7.80
CA TRP A 204 15.20 18.68 -7.46
C TRP A 204 15.41 18.05 -6.08
N SER A 205 14.72 18.55 -5.04
CA SER A 205 14.81 17.99 -3.69
C SER A 205 14.29 16.56 -3.63
N LEU A 206 13.21 16.24 -4.35
CA LEU A 206 12.64 14.89 -4.36
C LEU A 206 13.61 13.89 -4.98
N HIS A 207 14.28 14.26 -6.07
CA HIS A 207 15.27 13.40 -6.72
C HIS A 207 16.34 12.94 -5.72
N TYR A 208 17.03 13.87 -5.05
CA TYR A 208 18.14 13.56 -4.14
C TYR A 208 17.74 13.07 -2.74
N LEU A 209 16.52 13.37 -2.28
CA LEU A 209 16.07 12.94 -0.94
C LEU A 209 15.21 11.67 -0.97
N SER A 210 14.71 11.26 -2.15
CA SER A 210 13.91 10.03 -2.28
C SER A 210 14.78 8.79 -2.14
N GLY A 211 14.20 7.68 -1.70
CA GLY A 211 14.91 6.41 -1.50
C GLY A 211 15.47 5.73 -2.76
N ARG A 212 15.53 6.44 -3.89
CA ARG A 212 16.27 6.05 -5.09
C ARG A 212 17.75 6.45 -5.02
N SER A 213 18.08 7.53 -4.31
CA SER A 213 19.46 7.91 -4.03
C SER A 213 20.00 7.10 -2.85
N ASN A 214 21.29 6.80 -2.85
CA ASN A 214 21.90 6.19 -1.68
C ASN A 214 21.86 7.17 -0.49
N VAL A 215 22.03 6.63 0.72
CA VAL A 215 21.89 7.41 1.96
C VAL A 215 22.99 8.46 2.11
N ILE A 216 24.17 8.19 1.55
CA ILE A 216 25.32 9.09 1.57
C ILE A 216 24.99 10.34 0.74
N ASP A 217 24.50 10.17 -0.48
CA ASP A 217 24.16 11.25 -1.42
C ASP A 217 22.99 12.08 -0.89
N SER A 218 21.97 11.43 -0.32
CA SER A 218 20.84 12.12 0.31
C SER A 218 21.29 13.02 1.46
N THR A 219 22.25 12.55 2.27
CA THR A 219 22.77 13.29 3.42
C THR A 219 23.74 14.39 2.99
N LEU A 220 24.54 14.13 1.95
CA LEU A 220 25.44 15.10 1.34
C LEU A 220 24.65 16.25 0.75
N PHE A 221 23.63 15.96 -0.05
CA PHE A 221 22.72 16.94 -0.63
C PHE A 221 22.10 17.86 0.44
N ALA A 222 21.54 17.25 1.49
CA ALA A 222 20.96 17.96 2.63
C ALA A 222 21.99 18.85 3.34
N GLY A 223 23.19 18.33 3.57
CA GLY A 223 24.30 19.03 4.21
C GLY A 223 24.76 20.23 3.40
N THR A 224 24.95 20.09 2.09
CA THR A 224 25.40 21.16 1.20
C THR A 224 24.37 22.27 1.08
N CYS A 225 23.07 21.95 0.93
CA CYS A 225 22.01 22.95 0.95
C CYS A 225 22.02 23.77 2.25
N TRP A 226 22.21 23.10 3.39
CA TRP A 226 22.31 23.76 4.69
C TRP A 226 23.56 24.65 4.81
N LEU A 227 24.72 24.17 4.33
CA LEU A 227 25.97 24.92 4.35
C LEU A 227 25.89 26.19 3.51
N LEU A 228 25.29 26.12 2.31
CA LEU A 228 25.07 27.27 1.45
C LEU A 228 24.16 28.31 2.10
N TRP A 229 23.03 27.87 2.68
CA TRP A 229 22.14 28.74 3.44
C TRP A 229 22.84 29.39 4.63
N LYS A 230 23.63 28.62 5.37
CA LYS A 230 24.39 29.13 6.53
C LYS A 230 25.43 30.15 6.08
N ASN A 231 26.22 29.86 5.05
CA ASN A 231 27.25 30.78 4.53
C ASN A 231 26.64 32.11 4.09
N ARG A 232 25.46 32.07 3.45
CA ARG A 232 24.71 33.28 3.11
C ARG A 232 24.31 34.08 4.35
N ASN A 233 23.84 33.42 5.41
CA ASN A 233 23.45 34.11 6.64
C ASN A 233 24.66 34.65 7.40
N ASP A 234 25.76 33.91 7.48
CA ASP A 234 27.00 34.36 8.11
C ASP A 234 27.53 35.62 7.40
N TYR A 235 27.48 35.66 6.06
CA TYR A 235 27.84 36.87 5.31
C TYR A 235 26.91 38.05 5.64
N LEU A 236 25.60 37.83 5.72
CA LEU A 236 24.66 38.92 5.97
C LEU A 236 24.69 39.49 7.38
N PHE A 237 24.91 38.65 8.38
CA PHE A 237 24.81 39.05 9.79
C PHE A 237 26.17 39.26 10.46
N ARG A 238 27.24 38.69 9.88
CA ARG A 238 28.60 38.72 10.45
C ARG A 238 29.65 39.26 9.49
N SER A 239 29.28 39.53 8.23
CA SER A 239 30.22 39.88 7.15
C SER A 239 31.29 38.80 6.90
N GLU A 240 30.99 37.55 7.26
CA GLU A 240 31.86 36.40 7.08
C GLU A 240 31.37 35.55 5.91
N LEU A 241 32.03 35.63 4.75
CA LEU A 241 31.74 34.78 3.60
C LEU A 241 32.88 33.79 3.39
N LYS A 242 32.60 32.50 3.59
CA LYS A 242 33.53 31.44 3.18
C LYS A 242 33.57 31.33 1.67
N THR A 243 34.72 30.97 1.13
CA THR A 243 34.88 30.71 -0.31
C THR A 243 34.18 29.40 -0.70
N HIS A 244 33.94 29.22 -1.99
CA HIS A 244 33.30 28.01 -2.50
C HIS A 244 34.20 26.78 -2.32
N GLU A 245 35.53 26.94 -2.39
CA GLU A 245 36.51 25.89 -2.12
C GLU A 245 36.49 25.44 -0.65
N GLN A 246 36.31 26.37 0.29
CA GLN A 246 36.17 26.03 1.71
C GLN A 246 34.88 25.22 1.99
N LEU A 247 33.79 25.53 1.30
CA LEU A 247 32.54 24.77 1.38
C LEU A 247 32.67 23.40 0.72
N GLN A 248 33.34 23.30 -0.43
CA GLN A 248 33.66 22.04 -1.08
C GLN A 248 34.50 21.15 -0.16
N PHE A 249 35.55 21.70 0.47
CA PHE A 249 36.37 20.97 1.44
C PHE A 249 35.54 20.45 2.63
N THR A 250 34.71 21.32 3.22
CA THR A 250 33.80 20.93 4.31
C THR A 250 32.84 19.81 3.88
N THR A 251 32.33 19.88 2.66
CA THR A 251 31.42 18.88 2.10
C THR A 251 32.12 17.55 1.81
N LYS A 252 33.34 17.58 1.25
CA LYS A 252 34.17 16.38 1.04
C LYS A 252 34.54 15.71 2.37
N GLN A 253 34.82 16.49 3.42
CA GLN A 253 35.01 15.96 4.77
C GLN A 253 33.75 15.29 5.34
N LEU A 254 32.58 15.92 5.15
CA LEU A 254 31.29 15.36 5.56
C LEU A 254 31.03 14.03 4.85
N ARG A 255 31.28 13.94 3.53
CA ARG A 255 31.19 12.70 2.75
C ARG A 255 32.04 11.59 3.38
N SER A 256 33.32 11.87 3.64
CA SER A 256 34.24 10.90 4.26
C SER A 256 33.79 10.43 5.64
N GLN A 257 33.29 11.32 6.50
CA GLN A 257 32.79 10.96 7.83
C GLN A 257 31.54 10.08 7.75
N ILE A 258 30.61 10.41 6.84
CA ILE A 258 29.40 9.63 6.60
C ILE A 258 29.74 8.24 6.08
N THR A 259 30.60 8.13 5.06
CA THR A 259 31.02 6.83 4.50
C THR A 259 31.63 5.94 5.59
N LYS A 260 32.54 6.48 6.42
CA LYS A 260 33.15 5.73 7.54
C LYS A 260 32.12 5.29 8.59
N ALA A 261 31.10 6.12 8.88
CA ALA A 261 30.03 5.75 9.80
C ALA A 261 29.15 4.63 9.24
N PHE A 262 28.84 4.66 7.94
CA PHE A 262 28.10 3.60 7.26
C PHE A 262 28.88 2.28 7.14
N GLU A 263 30.18 2.33 6.89
CA GLU A 263 31.06 1.15 6.90
C GLU A 263 31.12 0.52 8.30
N LYS A 264 31.20 1.36 9.34
CA LYS A 264 31.19 0.91 10.74
C LYS A 264 29.84 0.32 11.13
N GLU A 265 28.73 0.92 10.72
CA GLU A 265 27.39 0.35 10.90
C GLU A 265 27.22 -0.96 10.12
N SER A 266 27.68 -1.05 8.87
CA SER A 266 27.60 -2.29 8.08
C SER A 266 28.38 -3.44 8.74
N ASN A 267 29.53 -3.14 9.36
CA ASN A 267 30.31 -4.12 10.14
C ASN A 267 29.67 -4.45 11.51
N VAL A 268 28.85 -3.57 12.08
CA VAL A 268 28.10 -3.82 13.33
C VAL A 268 26.78 -4.55 13.06
N PHE A 269 26.10 -4.26 11.95
CA PHE A 269 24.89 -4.93 11.49
C PHE A 269 25.16 -6.29 10.82
N GLY A 270 26.40 -6.55 10.37
CA GLY A 270 26.87 -7.89 10.01
C GLY A 270 26.95 -8.87 11.20
N ALA A 271 26.87 -8.36 12.44
CA ALA A 271 26.89 -9.12 13.69
C ALA A 271 25.56 -9.01 14.48
N GLY A 272 24.46 -8.68 13.82
CA GLY A 272 23.13 -8.51 14.44
C GLY A 272 22.20 -9.69 14.21
N GLY A 273 22.16 -10.62 15.19
CA GLY A 273 21.18 -11.71 15.32
C GLY A 273 21.55 -12.96 14.55
N LEU A 274 21.71 -14.09 15.25
CA LEU A 274 21.72 -15.42 14.63
C LEU A 274 20.39 -15.60 13.88
N ARG A 275 20.38 -15.27 12.58
CA ARG A 275 19.28 -15.67 11.71
C ARG A 275 19.36 -17.18 11.60
N GLU A 276 18.46 -17.86 12.31
CA GLU A 276 18.34 -19.30 12.22
C GLU A 276 17.90 -19.63 10.79
N ARG A 277 18.71 -20.42 10.09
CA ARG A 277 18.29 -21.03 8.83
C ARG A 277 17.27 -22.10 9.18
N ARG A 278 16.02 -21.89 8.79
CA ARG A 278 14.95 -22.87 8.89
C ARG A 278 14.65 -23.43 7.51
N GLU A 279 14.49 -24.74 7.47
CA GLU A 279 14.04 -25.44 6.28
C GLU A 279 12.51 -25.48 6.30
N ILE A 280 11.91 -24.72 5.38
CA ILE A 280 10.45 -24.56 5.31
C ILE A 280 9.89 -25.53 4.27
N HIS A 281 8.85 -26.27 4.66
CA HIS A 281 8.10 -27.16 3.79
C HIS A 281 6.65 -27.16 4.26
N TRP A 282 5.74 -27.64 3.39
CA TRP A 282 4.38 -27.89 3.80
C TRP A 282 4.31 -29.12 4.72
N GLU A 283 3.51 -29.02 5.79
CA GLU A 283 3.32 -30.09 6.77
C GLU A 283 1.90 -30.67 6.67
N LEU A 284 1.80 -32.00 6.80
CA LEU A 284 0.51 -32.69 6.84
C LEU A 284 -0.32 -32.22 8.05
N PRO A 285 -1.65 -32.07 7.90
CA PRO A 285 -2.50 -31.77 9.04
C PRO A 285 -2.58 -33.00 9.99
N PRO A 286 -2.99 -32.82 11.25
CA PRO A 286 -3.15 -33.93 12.19
C PRO A 286 -4.15 -34.99 11.68
N SER A 287 -3.98 -36.25 12.07
CA SER A 287 -4.89 -37.31 11.63
C SER A 287 -6.37 -36.99 11.93
N GLY A 288 -7.21 -37.22 10.94
CA GLY A 288 -8.63 -36.88 10.92
C GLY A 288 -8.95 -35.39 10.67
N TRP A 289 -7.96 -34.57 10.30
CA TRP A 289 -8.14 -33.18 9.89
C TRP A 289 -7.84 -33.01 8.40
N ALA A 290 -8.55 -32.09 7.75
CA ALA A 290 -8.18 -31.62 6.43
C ALA A 290 -7.40 -30.29 6.53
N CYS A 291 -6.49 -30.06 5.59
CA CYS A 291 -5.81 -28.79 5.43
C CYS A 291 -6.46 -27.97 4.32
N VAL A 292 -6.72 -26.68 4.58
CA VAL A 292 -7.20 -25.71 3.59
C VAL A 292 -6.11 -24.66 3.43
N ASN A 293 -5.38 -24.69 2.32
CA ASN A 293 -4.40 -23.67 1.97
C ASN A 293 -5.05 -22.62 1.06
N THR A 294 -4.81 -21.35 1.34
CA THR A 294 -5.39 -20.24 0.57
C THR A 294 -4.36 -19.16 0.31
N ASP A 295 -4.50 -18.47 -0.81
CA ASP A 295 -3.67 -17.33 -1.19
C ASP A 295 -4.46 -16.32 -2.04
N GLY A 296 -4.04 -15.05 -1.98
CA GLY A 296 -4.54 -13.96 -2.80
C GLY A 296 -3.47 -13.44 -3.75
N SER A 297 -3.87 -13.10 -4.98
CA SER A 297 -2.99 -12.53 -5.98
C SER A 297 -3.56 -11.22 -6.55
N ALA A 298 -2.68 -10.27 -6.82
CA ALA A 298 -3.01 -9.00 -7.43
C ALA A 298 -1.99 -8.65 -8.52
N THR A 299 -2.49 -8.25 -9.69
CA THR A 299 -1.68 -7.77 -10.81
C THR A 299 -1.97 -6.29 -11.06
N LEU A 300 -0.96 -5.55 -11.54
CA LEU A 300 -1.07 -4.11 -11.82
C LEU A 300 -1.40 -3.81 -13.29
N ASN A 301 -1.19 -4.76 -14.20
CA ASN A 301 -1.41 -4.57 -15.62
C ASN A 301 -1.82 -5.88 -16.33
N PRO A 302 -3.10 -6.10 -16.65
CA PRO A 302 -4.24 -5.27 -16.22
C PRO A 302 -4.41 -5.31 -14.70
N ALA A 303 -5.02 -4.27 -14.11
CA ALA A 303 -5.33 -4.29 -12.69
C ALA A 303 -6.40 -5.36 -12.41
N SER A 304 -6.02 -6.45 -11.76
CA SER A 304 -6.90 -7.57 -11.46
C SER A 304 -6.51 -8.19 -10.13
N THR A 305 -7.49 -8.78 -9.46
CA THR A 305 -7.26 -9.63 -8.29
C THR A 305 -7.88 -11.00 -8.50
N SER A 306 -7.25 -12.00 -7.92
CA SER A 306 -7.71 -13.38 -7.92
C SER A 306 -7.33 -14.03 -6.59
N CYS A 307 -7.97 -15.13 -6.26
CA CYS A 307 -7.58 -15.95 -5.13
C CYS A 307 -7.64 -17.42 -5.50
N GLY A 308 -6.93 -18.25 -4.76
CA GLY A 308 -6.91 -19.68 -4.99
C GLY A 308 -6.77 -20.45 -3.69
N GLY A 309 -7.12 -21.72 -3.73
CA GLY A 309 -6.94 -22.56 -2.58
C GLY A 309 -7.19 -24.03 -2.85
N VAL A 310 -6.68 -24.84 -1.93
CA VAL A 310 -6.71 -26.29 -2.02
C VAL A 310 -7.14 -26.88 -0.68
N VAL A 311 -7.94 -27.94 -0.76
CA VAL A 311 -8.39 -28.76 0.36
C VAL A 311 -7.72 -30.12 0.24
N ARG A 312 -6.97 -30.53 1.27
CA ARG A 312 -6.19 -31.78 1.32
C ARG A 312 -6.54 -32.61 2.55
N GLY A 313 -6.52 -33.93 2.40
CA GLY A 313 -6.70 -34.87 3.50
C GLY A 313 -5.52 -34.89 4.47
N ASP A 314 -5.64 -35.70 5.52
CA ASP A 314 -4.56 -35.97 6.49
C ASP A 314 -3.45 -36.86 5.92
N ASP A 315 -3.67 -37.44 4.75
CA ASP A 315 -2.69 -38.14 3.93
C ASP A 315 -2.04 -37.24 2.85
N GLY A 316 -2.42 -35.97 2.79
CA GLY A 316 -1.93 -34.99 1.83
C GLY A 316 -2.55 -35.09 0.44
N HIS A 317 -3.46 -36.04 0.19
CA HIS A 317 -4.13 -36.15 -1.09
C HIS A 317 -5.09 -34.98 -1.31
N LEU A 318 -5.17 -34.55 -2.57
CA LEU A 318 -6.09 -33.52 -3.02
C LEU A 318 -7.55 -34.00 -2.90
N ILE A 319 -8.36 -33.29 -2.12
CA ILE A 319 -9.81 -33.49 -2.05
C ILE A 319 -10.49 -32.59 -3.09
N ARG A 320 -10.17 -31.29 -3.04
CA ARG A 320 -10.67 -30.27 -3.97
C ARG A 320 -9.68 -29.12 -4.12
N ALA A 321 -9.73 -28.42 -5.24
CA ALA A 321 -9.05 -27.14 -5.43
C ALA A 321 -9.99 -26.15 -6.11
N PHE A 322 -9.71 -24.86 -5.94
CA PHE A 322 -10.41 -23.81 -6.65
C PHE A 322 -9.46 -22.68 -7.03
N THR A 323 -9.88 -21.92 -8.01
CA THR A 323 -9.34 -20.60 -8.32
C THR A 323 -10.51 -19.65 -8.57
N ALA A 324 -10.37 -18.38 -8.24
CA ALA A 324 -11.39 -17.38 -8.47
C ALA A 324 -10.78 -16.10 -9.03
N ASN A 325 -11.30 -15.64 -10.16
CA ASN A 325 -11.01 -14.32 -10.68
C ASN A 325 -12.00 -13.33 -10.06
N LEU A 326 -11.49 -12.35 -9.32
CA LEU A 326 -12.29 -11.36 -8.62
C LEU A 326 -12.53 -10.09 -9.44
N GLY A 327 -11.89 -9.96 -10.60
CA GLY A 327 -11.97 -8.84 -11.54
C GLY A 327 -11.30 -7.55 -11.06
N GLY A 328 -11.09 -7.38 -9.75
CA GLY A 328 -10.44 -6.21 -9.16
C GLY A 328 -10.66 -6.11 -7.65
N GLY A 329 -9.95 -5.17 -7.01
CA GLY A 329 -9.99 -4.96 -5.57
C GLY A 329 -8.59 -4.88 -4.97
N SER A 330 -8.52 -4.91 -3.64
CA SER A 330 -7.24 -4.94 -2.93
C SER A 330 -6.71 -6.38 -2.82
N ILE A 331 -5.39 -6.53 -2.67
CA ILE A 331 -4.76 -7.81 -2.31
C ILE A 331 -5.39 -8.39 -1.03
N THR A 332 -5.68 -7.56 -0.03
CA THR A 332 -6.31 -7.99 1.22
C THR A 332 -7.71 -8.55 1.02
N ARG A 333 -8.51 -7.99 0.11
CA ARG A 333 -9.80 -8.57 -0.28
C ARG A 333 -9.62 -9.93 -0.93
N ALA A 334 -8.61 -10.09 -1.78
CA ALA A 334 -8.33 -11.36 -2.45
C ALA A 334 -7.97 -12.46 -1.44
N GLU A 335 -7.10 -12.17 -0.49
CA GLU A 335 -6.74 -13.08 0.61
C GLU A 335 -7.97 -13.53 1.42
N LEU A 336 -8.80 -12.57 1.83
CA LEU A 336 -10.02 -12.86 2.60
C LEU A 336 -11.04 -13.66 1.78
N ALA A 337 -11.20 -13.35 0.49
CA ALA A 337 -12.06 -14.12 -0.41
C ALA A 337 -11.56 -15.55 -0.58
N GLY A 338 -10.25 -15.75 -0.73
CA GLY A 338 -9.63 -17.08 -0.76
C GLY A 338 -9.96 -17.90 0.49
N ILE A 339 -9.83 -17.30 1.66
CA ILE A 339 -10.20 -17.93 2.95
C ILE A 339 -11.69 -18.30 2.97
N ALA A 340 -12.58 -17.37 2.62
CA ALA A 340 -14.03 -17.62 2.62
C ALA A 340 -14.41 -18.78 1.68
N TYR A 341 -13.88 -18.79 0.45
CA TYR A 341 -14.14 -19.87 -0.50
C TYR A 341 -13.53 -21.20 -0.08
N GLY A 342 -12.32 -21.20 0.48
CA GLY A 342 -11.69 -22.41 1.00
C GLY A 342 -12.49 -23.05 2.14
N LEU A 343 -12.98 -22.23 3.09
CA LEU A 343 -13.85 -22.70 4.18
C LEU A 343 -15.18 -23.22 3.66
N ARG A 344 -15.82 -22.50 2.74
CA ARG A 344 -17.06 -22.94 2.09
C ARG A 344 -16.89 -24.29 1.40
N LEU A 345 -15.83 -24.44 0.61
CA LEU A 345 -15.56 -25.67 -0.15
C LEU A 345 -15.32 -26.85 0.79
N ALA A 346 -14.53 -26.65 1.86
CA ALA A 346 -14.34 -27.70 2.86
C ALA A 346 -15.65 -28.10 3.54
N TRP A 347 -16.50 -27.12 3.87
CA TRP A 347 -17.81 -27.40 4.47
C TRP A 347 -18.72 -28.22 3.55
N GLU A 348 -18.78 -27.85 2.26
CA GLU A 348 -19.57 -28.51 1.21
C GLU A 348 -19.10 -29.95 0.96
N GLU A 349 -17.80 -30.23 1.07
CA GLU A 349 -17.22 -31.59 1.01
C GLU A 349 -17.43 -32.42 2.29
N GLY A 350 -18.22 -31.92 3.26
CA GLY A 350 -18.54 -32.64 4.48
C GLY A 350 -17.43 -32.65 5.53
N ILE A 351 -16.35 -31.89 5.34
CA ILE A 351 -15.23 -31.80 6.28
C ILE A 351 -15.65 -31.00 7.52
N ARG A 352 -15.32 -31.51 8.70
CA ARG A 352 -15.69 -30.88 10.00
C ARG A 352 -14.50 -30.65 10.95
N LYS A 353 -13.29 -30.93 10.49
CA LYS A 353 -12.03 -30.63 11.20
C LYS A 353 -11.05 -30.04 10.18
N VAL A 354 -10.77 -28.75 10.29
CA VAL A 354 -10.01 -27.98 9.29
C VAL A 354 -8.83 -27.26 9.94
N VAL A 355 -7.66 -27.39 9.31
CA VAL A 355 -6.52 -26.50 9.51
C VAL A 355 -6.48 -25.54 8.32
N LEU A 356 -6.89 -24.29 8.54
CA LEU A 356 -6.82 -23.22 7.54
C LEU A 356 -5.45 -22.57 7.60
N GLN A 357 -4.71 -22.63 6.49
CA GLN A 357 -3.38 -22.06 6.32
C GLN A 357 -3.42 -20.90 5.31
N THR A 358 -2.88 -19.76 5.72
CA THR A 358 -2.68 -18.56 4.88
C THR A 358 -1.32 -17.95 5.21
N ASP A 359 -0.62 -17.41 4.22
CA ASP A 359 0.61 -16.65 4.43
C ASP A 359 0.36 -15.14 4.64
N SER A 360 -0.90 -14.71 4.59
CA SER A 360 -1.33 -13.34 4.83
C SER A 360 -1.54 -13.05 6.31
N ARG A 361 -0.50 -12.50 6.95
CA ARG A 361 -0.59 -12.01 8.35
C ARG A 361 -1.66 -10.93 8.51
N THR A 362 -1.89 -10.12 7.47
CA THR A 362 -2.93 -9.10 7.44
C THR A 362 -4.31 -9.74 7.50
N ALA A 363 -4.62 -10.71 6.63
CA ALA A 363 -5.90 -11.41 6.64
C ALA A 363 -6.15 -12.11 7.98
N ARG A 364 -5.13 -12.82 8.50
CA ARG A 364 -5.17 -13.45 9.83
C ARG A 364 -5.52 -12.45 10.93
N THR A 365 -4.89 -11.28 10.92
CA THR A 365 -5.13 -10.24 11.94
C THR A 365 -6.54 -9.66 11.82
N LEU A 366 -7.03 -9.45 10.59
CA LEU A 366 -8.36 -8.89 10.35
C LEU A 366 -9.49 -9.83 10.79
N ILE A 367 -9.34 -11.14 10.58
CA ILE A 367 -10.32 -12.13 11.05
C ILE A 367 -10.60 -11.97 12.55
N ASP A 368 -9.56 -11.71 13.35
CA ASP A 368 -9.72 -11.53 14.80
C ASP A 368 -10.14 -10.11 15.16
N LYS A 369 -9.50 -9.09 14.57
CA LYS A 369 -9.52 -7.72 15.10
C LYS A 369 -10.34 -6.72 14.29
N ALA A 370 -10.81 -7.06 13.09
CA ALA A 370 -11.55 -6.11 12.27
C ALA A 370 -12.86 -5.71 12.94
N THR A 371 -13.07 -4.39 13.01
CA THR A 371 -14.32 -3.77 13.46
C THR A 371 -15.26 -3.54 12.27
N PRO A 372 -16.57 -3.33 12.50
CA PRO A 372 -17.55 -3.02 11.45
C PRO A 372 -17.23 -1.81 10.58
N GLN A 373 -16.32 -0.93 11.01
CA GLN A 373 -15.85 0.22 10.23
C GLN A 373 -14.69 -0.13 9.29
N HIS A 374 -14.07 -1.30 9.39
CA HIS A 374 -12.94 -1.66 8.54
C HIS A 374 -13.39 -1.83 7.07
N PRO A 375 -12.69 -1.32 6.04
CA PRO A 375 -13.13 -1.38 4.63
C PRO A 375 -13.37 -2.79 4.06
N HIS A 376 -12.83 -3.81 4.71
CA HIS A 376 -12.97 -5.23 4.33
C HIS A 376 -13.85 -6.03 5.29
N TYR A 377 -14.65 -5.36 6.12
CA TYR A 377 -15.45 -6.02 7.15
C TYR A 377 -16.46 -7.01 6.57
N SER A 378 -17.12 -6.71 5.43
CA SER A 378 -18.08 -7.65 4.84
C SER A 378 -17.45 -9.02 4.50
N CYS A 379 -16.19 -9.06 4.02
CA CYS A 379 -15.47 -10.32 3.82
C CYS A 379 -15.12 -11.00 5.15
N VAL A 380 -14.70 -10.23 6.16
CA VAL A 380 -14.40 -10.78 7.50
C VAL A 380 -15.65 -11.36 8.16
N ALA A 381 -16.80 -10.69 8.02
CA ALA A 381 -18.08 -11.14 8.54
C ALA A 381 -18.48 -12.50 7.94
N GLU A 382 -18.33 -12.67 6.63
CA GLU A 382 -18.57 -13.96 5.96
C GLU A 382 -17.65 -15.06 6.51
N ILE A 383 -16.35 -14.79 6.65
CA ILE A 383 -15.40 -15.76 7.24
C ILE A 383 -15.83 -16.13 8.66
N ARG A 384 -16.18 -15.15 9.49
CA ARG A 384 -16.64 -15.39 10.87
C ARG A 384 -17.91 -16.24 10.91
N GLN A 385 -18.80 -16.09 9.94
CA GLN A 385 -19.98 -16.95 9.82
C GLN A 385 -19.62 -18.40 9.47
N TRP A 386 -18.64 -18.62 8.60
CA TRP A 386 -18.11 -19.96 8.34
C TRP A 386 -17.48 -20.56 9.60
N LEU A 387 -16.67 -19.79 10.33
CA LEU A 387 -16.02 -20.23 11.56
C LEU A 387 -17.02 -20.56 12.69
N ALA A 388 -18.19 -19.90 12.71
CA ALA A 388 -19.22 -20.11 13.72
C ALA A 388 -20.07 -21.40 13.50
N ARG A 389 -19.90 -22.10 12.39
CA ARG A 389 -20.61 -23.35 12.10
C ARG A 389 -20.18 -24.50 13.03
N PRO A 390 -20.95 -25.59 13.16
CA PRO A 390 -20.59 -26.72 14.00
C PRO A 390 -19.49 -27.59 13.37
N TRP A 391 -18.25 -27.11 13.44
CA TRP A 391 -17.00 -27.79 13.06
C TRP A 391 -15.81 -27.23 13.84
N LEU A 392 -14.67 -27.92 13.81
CA LEU A 392 -13.43 -27.45 14.42
C LEU A 392 -12.53 -26.83 13.37
N VAL A 393 -12.16 -25.56 13.55
CA VAL A 393 -11.24 -24.85 12.66
C VAL A 393 -10.06 -24.29 13.44
N ARG A 394 -8.84 -24.56 12.97
CA ARG A 394 -7.59 -23.93 13.42
C ARG A 394 -7.08 -23.03 12.31
N ILE A 395 -6.69 -21.80 12.63
CA ILE A 395 -6.15 -20.86 11.65
C ILE A 395 -4.68 -20.65 11.92
N GLU A 396 -3.85 -20.99 10.94
CA GLU A 396 -2.39 -20.96 11.03
C GLU A 396 -1.83 -19.99 10.00
N HIS A 397 -0.85 -19.19 10.44
CA HIS A 397 -0.03 -18.41 9.53
C HIS A 397 1.14 -19.28 9.09
N VAL A 398 1.30 -19.45 7.78
CA VAL A 398 2.41 -20.21 7.19
C VAL A 398 3.34 -19.28 6.42
N PHE A 399 4.56 -19.74 6.17
CA PHE A 399 5.45 -19.04 5.24
C PHE A 399 5.04 -19.34 3.79
N ARG A 400 5.33 -18.40 2.89
CA ARG A 400 4.97 -18.53 1.46
C ARG A 400 5.55 -19.78 0.80
N GLU A 401 6.74 -20.21 1.23
CA GLU A 401 7.41 -21.43 0.77
C GLU A 401 6.68 -22.72 1.17
N ALA A 402 5.77 -22.67 2.15
CA ALA A 402 4.90 -23.78 2.52
C ALA A 402 3.49 -23.66 1.89
N ASN A 403 3.28 -22.70 0.97
CA ASN A 403 1.97 -22.37 0.41
C ASN A 403 1.94 -22.33 -1.13
N PHE A 404 2.91 -22.96 -1.80
CA PHE A 404 3.09 -22.87 -3.27
C PHE A 404 1.87 -23.31 -4.07
N VAL A 405 1.14 -24.34 -3.63
CA VAL A 405 -0.05 -24.82 -4.33
C VAL A 405 -1.13 -23.73 -4.36
N ALA A 406 -1.39 -23.07 -3.23
CA ALA A 406 -2.39 -22.00 -3.16
C ALA A 406 -1.93 -20.75 -3.94
N ASP A 407 -0.64 -20.39 -3.86
CA ASP A 407 -0.03 -19.29 -4.63
C ASP A 407 -0.17 -19.50 -6.14
N HIS A 408 0.11 -20.72 -6.61
CA HIS A 408 -0.08 -21.09 -8.01
C HIS A 408 -1.55 -21.00 -8.43
N LEU A 409 -2.47 -21.50 -7.59
CA LEU A 409 -3.91 -21.45 -7.85
C LEU A 409 -4.45 -20.01 -7.88
N ALA A 410 -3.94 -19.13 -7.02
CA ALA A 410 -4.27 -17.71 -7.04
C ALA A 410 -3.74 -17.07 -8.33
N PHE A 411 -2.49 -17.36 -8.71
CA PHE A 411 -1.87 -16.83 -9.92
C PHE A 411 -2.63 -17.20 -11.20
N ILE A 412 -2.98 -18.49 -11.41
CA ILE A 412 -3.74 -18.91 -12.60
C ILE A 412 -5.16 -18.32 -12.63
N GLY A 413 -5.66 -17.87 -11.48
CA GLY A 413 -6.97 -17.21 -11.37
C GLY A 413 -7.08 -15.93 -12.18
N HIS A 414 -5.97 -15.25 -12.50
CA HIS A 414 -6.02 -14.09 -13.40
C HIS A 414 -6.41 -14.45 -14.84
N SER A 415 -6.21 -15.71 -15.24
CA SER A 415 -6.40 -16.19 -16.61
C SER A 415 -7.76 -16.85 -16.85
N VAL A 416 -8.58 -17.03 -15.82
CA VAL A 416 -9.93 -17.59 -15.93
C VAL A 416 -11.01 -16.49 -15.97
N PRO A 417 -12.22 -16.75 -16.48
CA PRO A 417 -13.32 -15.77 -16.42
C PRO A 417 -13.62 -15.31 -14.99
N ILE A 418 -14.14 -14.09 -14.81
CA ILE A 418 -14.57 -13.58 -13.49
C ILE A 418 -15.57 -14.56 -12.85
N GLY A 419 -15.32 -14.94 -11.59
CA GLY A 419 -16.09 -15.96 -10.88
C GLY A 419 -15.19 -16.98 -10.18
N VAL A 420 -15.84 -17.89 -9.45
CA VAL A 420 -15.19 -19.01 -8.75
C VAL A 420 -15.24 -20.26 -9.63
N HIS A 421 -14.11 -20.93 -9.78
CA HIS A 421 -13.96 -22.13 -10.60
C HIS A 421 -13.38 -23.26 -9.75
N VAL A 422 -14.18 -24.31 -9.55
CA VAL A 422 -13.73 -25.53 -8.87
C VAL A 422 -12.95 -26.40 -9.86
N ILE A 423 -11.77 -26.84 -9.46
CA ILE A 423 -10.89 -27.66 -10.29
C ILE A 423 -11.22 -29.13 -10.04
N HIS A 424 -11.85 -29.76 -11.03
CA HIS A 424 -12.16 -31.18 -11.00
C HIS A 424 -11.01 -32.06 -11.51
N ASN A 425 -10.25 -31.56 -12.49
CA ASN A 425 -9.11 -32.25 -13.09
C ASN A 425 -7.86 -31.38 -12.93
N PRO A 426 -6.92 -31.75 -12.04
CA PRO A 426 -5.71 -30.96 -11.82
C PRO A 426 -4.80 -30.97 -13.05
N SER A 427 -4.22 -29.83 -13.39
CA SER A 427 -3.21 -29.73 -14.46
C SER A 427 -1.90 -30.43 -14.06
N SER A 428 -1.05 -30.75 -15.03
CA SER A 428 0.29 -31.31 -14.76
C SER A 428 1.12 -30.40 -13.84
N THR A 429 1.00 -29.08 -13.98
CA THR A 429 1.65 -28.10 -13.11
C THR A 429 1.11 -28.14 -11.68
N LEU A 430 -0.21 -28.27 -11.51
CA LEU A 430 -0.80 -28.40 -10.17
C LEU A 430 -0.39 -29.72 -9.50
N LEU A 431 -0.37 -30.82 -10.27
CA LEU A 431 0.12 -32.12 -9.80
C LEU A 431 1.60 -32.06 -9.39
N TYR A 432 2.43 -31.30 -10.13
CA TYR A 432 3.83 -31.07 -9.77
C TYR A 432 3.97 -30.41 -8.40
N TRP A 433 3.23 -29.34 -8.12
CA TRP A 433 3.27 -28.67 -6.81
C TRP A 433 2.72 -29.52 -5.68
N LEU A 434 1.63 -30.26 -5.92
CA LEU A 434 1.11 -31.23 -4.95
C LEU A 434 2.12 -32.33 -4.63
N TYR A 435 2.79 -32.85 -5.66
CA TYR A 435 3.84 -33.85 -5.49
C TYR A 435 5.03 -33.29 -4.71
N PHE A 436 5.43 -32.05 -5.00
CA PHE A 436 6.50 -31.34 -4.28
C PHE A 436 6.22 -31.25 -2.78
N ASP A 437 4.98 -30.90 -2.41
CA ASP A 437 4.53 -30.85 -1.02
C ASP A 437 4.53 -32.26 -0.38
N THR A 438 4.06 -33.30 -1.08
CA THR A 438 4.06 -34.67 -0.53
C THR A 438 5.46 -35.26 -0.33
N LEU A 439 6.45 -34.80 -1.11
CA LEU A 439 7.85 -35.18 -0.93
C LEU A 439 8.54 -34.43 0.23
N GLY A 440 7.86 -33.46 0.84
CA GLY A 440 8.41 -32.65 1.91
C GLY A 440 9.63 -31.83 1.47
N ILE A 441 9.66 -31.39 0.20
CA ILE A 441 10.82 -30.65 -0.31
C ILE A 441 10.94 -29.32 0.42
N GLN A 442 12.14 -29.07 0.93
CA GLN A 442 12.43 -27.95 1.81
C GLN A 442 13.02 -26.76 1.05
N THR A 443 12.59 -25.55 1.44
CA THR A 443 13.15 -24.29 0.98
C THR A 443 13.82 -23.56 2.15
N PRO A 444 15.09 -23.18 2.04
CA PRO A 444 15.78 -22.50 3.14
C PRO A 444 15.28 -21.06 3.31
N ARG A 445 14.92 -20.70 4.54
CA ARG A 445 14.57 -19.33 4.94
C ARG A 445 15.37 -18.90 6.16
N PHE A 446 15.88 -17.68 6.14
CA PHE A 446 16.50 -17.05 7.30
C PHE A 446 15.44 -16.33 8.13
N VAL A 447 15.18 -16.80 9.34
CA VAL A 447 14.19 -16.22 10.25
C VAL A 447 14.91 -15.46 11.35
N SER A 448 14.45 -14.24 11.66
CA SER A 448 14.88 -13.52 12.85
C SER A 448 14.30 -14.20 14.09
N SER A 449 15.18 -14.67 14.98
CA SER A 449 14.81 -15.24 16.30
C SER A 449 13.91 -14.33 17.11
#